data_AF-A0A6J7ZV69-F1
#
_entry.id   AF-A0A6J7ZV69-F1
#
_cell.length_a   1.000
_cell.length_b   1.000
_cell.length_c   1.000
_cell.angle_alpha   90.00
_cell.angle_beta   90.00
_cell.angle_gamma   90.00
#
_symmetry.space_group_name_H-M   'P 1'
#
loop_
_entity.id
_entity.type
_entity.pdbx_description
1 polymer ?
#
loop_
_entity_poly.entity_id
_entity_poly.type
_entity_poly.pdbx_seq_one_letter_code
_entity_poly.pdbx_strand_id
1 'polypeptide(L)'
;MITQLGRDDRLIIALDNHDHMIKQLGHDDCLIFAISIHDHMITQLGHDDCLIIAINIHNHHDHMITQLGRDDRPIIALDNHDYMIKQLGHDDPLIIALDNQDHMIKQLGHDDRLNIALNIHDDLITQFEHDDRLIIALNIHDHLITQFEHDDRLNIALIFMII
;
A
#
# COMPACT_ATOMS: atom_id res chain seq x y z
N MET A 1 -7.28 -11.14 -15.27
CA MET A 1 -6.29 -12.25 -15.31
C MET A 1 -6.11 -12.84 -13.92
N ILE A 2 -6.01 -14.18 -13.78
CA ILE A 2 -5.67 -14.84 -12.52
C ILE A 2 -4.36 -15.61 -12.72
N THR A 3 -3.41 -15.49 -11.80
CA THR A 3 -2.18 -16.30 -11.85
C THR A 3 -1.63 -16.54 -10.46
N GLN A 4 -1.08 -17.74 -10.27
CA GLN A 4 -0.32 -18.13 -9.10
C GLN A 4 1.14 -18.30 -9.51
N LEU A 5 2.03 -17.68 -8.74
CA LEU A 5 3.48 -17.83 -8.83
C LEU A 5 3.95 -18.72 -7.68
N GLY A 6 5.09 -19.37 -7.90
CA GLY A 6 5.56 -20.45 -7.03
C GLY A 6 6.65 -19.99 -6.08
N ARG A 7 7.85 -19.81 -6.62
CA ARG A 7 9.04 -19.40 -5.87
C ARG A 7 10.05 -18.75 -6.80
N ASP A 8 10.71 -17.69 -6.32
CA ASP A 8 11.75 -16.95 -7.03
C ASP A 8 11.28 -16.34 -8.37
N ASP A 9 9.98 -16.14 -8.53
CA ASP A 9 9.40 -15.59 -9.76
C ASP A 9 9.54 -14.06 -9.80
N ARG A 10 9.84 -13.54 -11.00
CA ARG A 10 9.90 -12.09 -11.23
C ARG A 10 8.99 -11.69 -12.36
N LEU A 11 8.07 -10.79 -12.06
CA LEU A 11 7.06 -10.38 -13.01
C LEU A 11 6.89 -8.86 -13.05
N ILE A 12 6.75 -8.35 -14.27
CA ILE A 12 6.38 -6.97 -14.53
C ILE A 12 5.09 -7.02 -15.32
N ILE A 13 4.06 -6.35 -14.83
CA ILE A 13 2.77 -6.24 -15.48
C ILE A 13 2.44 -4.76 -15.62
N ALA A 14 2.06 -4.38 -16.83
CA ALA A 14 1.35 -3.15 -17.09
C ALA A 14 -0.12 -3.51 -17.26
N LEU A 15 -0.96 -2.91 -16.44
CA LEU A 15 -2.41 -2.90 -16.67
C LEU A 15 -2.76 -1.64 -17.44
N ASP A 16 -3.72 -1.75 -18.36
CA ASP A 16 -4.21 -0.61 -19.11
C ASP A 16 -5.73 -0.63 -19.27
N ASN A 17 -6.36 0.39 -18.70
CA ASN A 17 -7.72 0.80 -18.95
C ASN A 17 -8.79 -0.28 -18.68
N HIS A 18 -9.32 -0.29 -17.46
CA HIS A 18 -10.38 -1.17 -16.97
C HIS A 18 -9.96 -2.65 -16.86
N ASP A 19 -8.71 -2.88 -16.49
CA ASP A 19 -8.20 -4.21 -16.23
C ASP A 19 -8.63 -4.72 -14.86
N HIS A 20 -8.89 -6.02 -14.80
CA HIS A 20 -9.14 -6.73 -13.55
C HIS A 20 -8.13 -7.85 -13.38
N MET A 21 -7.48 -7.90 -12.22
CA MET A 21 -6.44 -8.89 -11.98
C MET A 21 -6.42 -9.40 -10.54
N ILE A 22 -6.12 -10.69 -10.44
CA ILE A 22 -5.86 -11.37 -9.18
C ILE A 22 -4.51 -12.09 -9.30
N LYS A 23 -3.60 -11.83 -8.36
CA LYS A 23 -2.30 -12.50 -8.29
C LYS A 23 -2.06 -13.07 -6.91
N GLN A 24 -1.50 -14.27 -6.88
CA GLN A 24 -0.99 -14.90 -5.67
C GLN A 24 0.48 -15.23 -5.89
N LEU A 25 1.32 -14.73 -4.99
CA LEU A 25 2.75 -15.00 -4.92
C LEU A 25 3.03 -15.97 -3.77
N GLY A 26 4.10 -16.74 -3.92
CA GLY A 26 4.47 -17.79 -2.99
C GLY A 26 5.60 -17.37 -2.07
N HIS A 27 6.83 -17.52 -2.54
CA HIS A 27 8.03 -17.28 -1.73
C HIS A 27 9.11 -16.61 -2.56
N ASP A 28 9.78 -15.61 -2.00
CA ASP A 28 10.91 -14.94 -2.63
C ASP A 28 10.57 -14.31 -4.01
N ASP A 29 9.30 -14.02 -4.26
CA ASP A 29 8.81 -13.50 -5.54
C ASP A 29 8.93 -11.97 -5.60
N CYS A 30 9.07 -11.43 -6.81
CA CYS A 30 9.07 -9.97 -7.04
C CYS A 30 8.06 -9.60 -8.11
N LEU A 31 7.15 -8.69 -7.78
CA LEU A 31 6.10 -8.22 -8.66
C LEU A 31 6.15 -6.70 -8.80
N ILE A 32 6.14 -6.23 -10.04
CA ILE A 32 6.06 -4.81 -10.37
C ILE A 32 4.80 -4.58 -11.18
N PHE A 33 3.97 -3.64 -10.71
CA PHE A 33 2.82 -3.13 -11.43
C PHE A 33 3.00 -1.69 -11.85
N ALA A 34 2.73 -1.45 -13.13
CA ALA A 34 2.32 -0.15 -13.63
C ALA A 34 0.82 -0.22 -13.88
N ILE A 35 0.05 0.58 -13.14
CA ILE A 35 -1.41 0.59 -13.22
C ILE A 35 -1.86 1.87 -13.92
N SER A 36 -2.97 1.77 -14.64
CA SER A 36 -3.55 2.82 -15.47
C SER A 36 -5.05 2.91 -15.15
N ILE A 37 -5.76 3.64 -15.99
CA ILE A 37 -7.14 4.08 -15.85
C ILE A 37 -8.15 3.01 -15.36
N HIS A 38 -8.72 3.18 -14.17
CA HIS A 38 -9.88 2.41 -13.65
C HIS A 38 -9.61 0.90 -13.48
N ASP A 39 -8.43 0.56 -13.00
CA ASP A 39 -8.02 -0.83 -12.83
C ASP A 39 -8.37 -1.36 -11.42
N HIS A 40 -8.64 -2.66 -11.36
CA HIS A 40 -8.90 -3.36 -10.11
C HIS A 40 -7.90 -4.48 -9.90
N MET A 41 -7.25 -4.47 -8.75
CA MET A 41 -6.21 -5.43 -8.43
C MET A 41 -6.42 -6.06 -7.06
N ILE A 42 -6.28 -7.39 -7.02
CA ILE A 42 -6.16 -8.15 -5.78
C ILE A 42 -4.83 -8.90 -5.82
N THR A 43 -3.99 -8.67 -4.82
CA THR A 43 -2.68 -9.30 -4.71
C THR A 43 -2.51 -9.94 -3.34
N GLN A 44 -2.10 -11.20 -3.32
CA GLN A 44 -1.70 -11.92 -2.10
C GLN A 44 -0.21 -12.26 -2.22
N LEU A 45 0.59 -11.80 -1.27
CA LEU A 45 1.99 -12.16 -1.11
C LEU A 45 2.11 -13.20 0.01
N GLY A 46 3.06 -14.12 -0.16
CA GLY A 46 3.32 -15.17 0.80
C GLY A 46 4.42 -14.78 1.77
N HIS A 47 5.67 -15.03 1.43
CA HIS A 47 6.77 -14.74 2.35
C HIS A 47 8.05 -14.35 1.62
N ASP A 48 8.71 -13.30 2.14
CA ASP A 48 9.90 -12.67 1.57
C ASP A 48 9.68 -12.04 0.19
N ASP A 49 8.43 -11.72 -0.15
CA ASP A 49 8.07 -11.19 -1.46
C ASP A 49 8.27 -9.67 -1.53
N CYS A 50 8.51 -9.17 -2.75
CA CYS A 50 8.61 -7.74 -3.02
C CYS A 50 7.49 -7.31 -3.98
N LEU A 51 6.80 -6.24 -3.63
CA LEU A 51 5.73 -5.67 -4.45
C LEU A 51 6.03 -4.19 -4.72
N ILE A 52 6.10 -3.80 -5.98
CA ILE A 52 6.20 -2.39 -6.37
C ILE A 52 4.97 -2.06 -7.19
N ILE A 53 4.23 -1.04 -6.77
CA ILE A 53 3.08 -0.53 -7.50
C ILE A 53 3.31 0.95 -7.78
N ALA A 54 3.20 1.32 -9.05
CA ALA A 54 3.17 2.71 -9.47
C ALA A 54 1.93 2.95 -10.33
N ILE A 55 1.09 3.88 -9.88
CA ILE A 55 -0.04 4.41 -10.65
C ILE A 55 0.41 5.78 -11.18
N ASN A 56 0.29 6.03 -12.49
CA ASN A 56 1.04 7.13 -13.13
C ASN A 56 0.25 7.89 -14.19
N ILE A 57 -1.07 8.00 -14.04
CA ILE A 57 -1.87 8.80 -14.98
C ILE A 57 -2.93 9.58 -14.19
N HIS A 58 -3.14 10.84 -14.58
CA HIS A 58 -4.05 11.76 -13.90
C HIS A 58 -5.53 11.50 -14.26
N ASN A 59 -6.42 11.65 -13.25
CA ASN A 59 -7.90 11.50 -13.30
C ASN A 59 -8.43 10.06 -13.41
N HIS A 60 -7.98 9.14 -12.54
CA HIS A 60 -8.45 7.76 -12.51
C HIS A 60 -9.03 7.38 -11.15
N HIS A 61 -9.50 6.15 -11.03
CA HIS A 61 -10.10 5.60 -9.82
C HIS A 61 -9.73 4.13 -9.77
N ASP A 62 -8.56 3.83 -9.23
CA ASP A 62 -8.10 2.45 -9.13
C ASP A 62 -8.43 1.87 -7.75
N HIS A 63 -8.71 0.58 -7.74
CA HIS A 63 -9.06 -0.13 -6.51
C HIS A 63 -8.11 -1.28 -6.28
N MET A 64 -7.44 -1.24 -5.15
CA MET A 64 -6.41 -2.19 -4.80
C MET A 64 -6.71 -2.88 -3.47
N ILE A 65 -6.58 -4.20 -3.46
CA ILE A 65 -6.58 -5.00 -2.25
C ILE A 65 -5.28 -5.79 -2.22
N THR A 66 -4.50 -5.60 -1.17
CA THR A 66 -3.25 -6.36 -0.97
C THR A 66 -3.26 -7.05 0.39
N GLN A 67 -2.93 -8.34 0.40
CA GLN A 67 -2.64 -9.09 1.61
C GLN A 67 -1.17 -9.51 1.55
N LEU A 68 -0.42 -9.18 2.59
CA LEU A 68 0.95 -9.65 2.78
C LEU A 68 0.97 -10.76 3.80
N GLY A 69 1.92 -11.67 3.67
CA GLY A 69 2.14 -12.70 4.66
C GLY A 69 3.23 -12.29 5.61
N ARG A 70 4.49 -12.58 5.29
CA ARG A 70 5.60 -12.39 6.24
C ARG A 70 6.85 -11.86 5.55
N ASP A 71 7.53 -10.90 6.18
CA ASP A 71 8.81 -10.35 5.72
C ASP A 71 8.72 -9.74 4.29
N ASP A 72 7.52 -9.33 3.88
CA ASP A 72 7.23 -8.77 2.57
C ASP A 72 7.58 -7.27 2.51
N ARG A 73 8.04 -6.81 1.35
CA ARG A 73 8.56 -5.46 1.15
C ARG A 73 7.86 -4.67 0.07
N PRO A 74 6.63 -4.22 0.33
CA PRO A 74 5.88 -3.40 -0.61
C PRO A 74 6.32 -1.92 -0.67
N ILE A 75 6.32 -1.37 -1.88
CA ILE A 75 6.46 0.06 -2.17
C ILE A 75 5.30 0.46 -3.08
N ILE A 76 4.51 1.46 -2.66
CA ILE A 76 3.31 1.86 -3.37
C ILE A 76 3.30 3.38 -3.57
N ALA A 77 3.06 3.81 -4.80
CA ALA A 77 2.73 5.18 -5.15
C ALA A 77 1.35 5.19 -5.82
N LEU A 78 0.39 5.85 -5.19
CA LEU A 78 -0.95 6.11 -5.72
C LEU A 78 -1.04 7.58 -6.14
N ASP A 79 -1.92 7.88 -7.09
CA ASP A 79 -2.17 9.24 -7.58
C ASP A 79 -3.61 9.38 -8.07
N ASN A 80 -4.29 10.41 -7.55
CA ASN A 80 -5.64 10.82 -7.89
C ASN A 80 -6.74 9.80 -7.61
N HIS A 81 -7.39 9.94 -6.46
CA HIS A 81 -8.67 9.29 -6.13
C HIS A 81 -8.63 7.75 -6.14
N ASP A 82 -7.49 7.19 -5.78
CA ASP A 82 -7.32 5.75 -5.65
C ASP A 82 -7.79 5.25 -4.29
N TYR A 83 -8.23 4.00 -4.27
CA TYR A 83 -8.67 3.32 -3.05
C TYR A 83 -7.82 2.08 -2.82
N MET A 84 -7.20 2.01 -1.64
CA MET A 84 -6.42 0.84 -1.27
C MET A 84 -6.79 0.28 0.10
N ILE A 85 -6.99 -1.03 0.13
CA ILE A 85 -7.12 -1.81 1.36
C ILE A 85 -5.92 -2.72 1.47
N LYS A 86 -5.29 -2.73 2.66
CA LYS A 86 -4.14 -3.58 2.91
C LYS A 86 -4.20 -4.29 4.25
N GLN A 87 -3.82 -5.55 4.23
CA GLN A 87 -3.57 -6.35 5.43
C GLN A 87 -2.11 -6.79 5.40
N LEU A 88 -1.38 -6.45 6.44
CA LEU A 88 0.01 -6.87 6.64
C LEU A 88 0.01 -7.96 7.71
N GLY A 89 0.96 -8.89 7.61
CA GLY A 89 1.05 -9.99 8.54
C GLY A 89 2.13 -9.75 9.58
N HIS A 90 3.37 -10.14 9.26
CA HIS A 90 4.47 -10.11 10.23
C HIS A 90 5.75 -9.57 9.62
N ASP A 91 6.42 -8.66 10.32
CA ASP A 91 7.74 -8.13 9.95
C ASP A 91 7.75 -7.42 8.57
N ASP A 92 6.64 -6.82 8.15
CA ASP A 92 6.46 -6.25 6.81
C ASP A 92 6.76 -4.72 6.80
N PRO A 93 7.92 -4.28 6.26
CA PRO A 93 8.15 -2.86 6.03
C PRO A 93 7.41 -2.38 4.78
N LEU A 94 6.62 -1.32 4.94
CA LEU A 94 5.79 -0.75 3.89
C LEU A 94 6.07 0.74 3.70
N ILE A 95 6.34 1.12 2.45
CA ILE A 95 6.50 2.52 2.03
C ILE A 95 5.34 2.91 1.12
N ILE A 96 4.67 4.03 1.44
CA ILE A 96 3.57 4.56 0.63
C ILE A 96 3.70 6.06 0.42
N ALA A 97 3.46 6.48 -0.82
CA ALA A 97 3.09 7.85 -1.15
C ALA A 97 1.66 7.84 -1.71
N LEU A 98 0.80 8.68 -1.11
CA LEU A 98 -0.52 9.00 -1.61
C LEU A 98 -0.50 10.43 -2.14
N ASP A 99 -1.22 10.68 -3.24
CA ASP A 99 -1.33 12.01 -3.81
C ASP A 99 -2.74 12.30 -4.34
N ASN A 100 -3.33 13.38 -3.82
CA ASN A 100 -4.58 13.98 -4.28
C ASN A 100 -5.82 13.08 -4.16
N GLN A 101 -6.47 13.17 -3.00
CA GLN A 101 -7.78 12.56 -2.72
C GLN A 101 -7.76 11.03 -2.68
N ASP A 102 -6.62 10.44 -2.35
CA ASP A 102 -6.49 8.99 -2.19
C ASP A 102 -7.00 8.54 -0.83
N HIS A 103 -7.55 7.32 -0.78
CA HIS A 103 -8.06 6.75 0.45
C HIS A 103 -7.43 5.39 0.72
N MET A 104 -6.96 5.22 1.94
CA MET A 104 -6.27 4.00 2.34
C MET A 104 -6.72 3.49 3.69
N ILE A 105 -6.99 2.19 3.74
CA ILE A 105 -7.32 1.46 4.97
C ILE A 105 -6.28 0.35 5.15
N LYS A 106 -5.71 0.28 6.35
CA LYS A 106 -4.73 -0.74 6.70
C LYS A 106 -5.03 -1.41 8.03
N GLN A 107 -4.73 -2.69 8.08
CA GLN A 107 -4.56 -3.48 9.29
C GLN A 107 -3.15 -4.06 9.27
N LEU A 108 -2.42 -3.89 10.37
CA LEU A 108 -1.09 -4.43 10.58
C LEU A 108 -1.18 -5.54 11.62
N GLY A 109 -0.31 -6.53 11.48
CA GLY A 109 -0.19 -7.61 12.45
C GLY A 109 0.87 -7.28 13.47
N HIS A 110 2.03 -7.93 13.36
CA HIS A 110 3.11 -7.75 14.35
C HIS A 110 4.42 -7.27 13.74
N ASP A 111 5.08 -6.37 14.46
CA ASP A 111 6.43 -5.87 14.16
C ASP A 111 6.55 -5.15 12.79
N ASP A 112 5.43 -4.70 12.24
CA ASP A 112 5.34 -4.04 10.94
C ASP A 112 5.81 -2.58 11.02
N ARG A 113 6.36 -2.09 9.90
CA ARG A 113 6.90 -0.73 9.83
C ARG A 113 6.41 0.04 8.64
N LEU A 114 5.68 1.11 8.91
CA LEU A 114 5.08 1.94 7.89
C LEU A 114 5.77 3.30 7.81
N ASN A 115 6.09 3.70 6.59
CA ASN A 115 6.46 5.05 6.24
C ASN A 115 5.50 5.57 5.17
N ILE A 116 4.72 6.59 5.51
CA ILE A 116 3.66 7.11 4.66
C ILE A 116 3.84 8.61 4.46
N ALA A 117 3.78 9.05 3.21
CA ALA A 117 3.55 10.44 2.88
C ALA A 117 2.13 10.57 2.34
N LEU A 118 1.32 11.39 3.01
CA LEU A 118 0.03 11.85 2.51
C LEU A 118 0.23 13.24 1.93
N ASN A 119 -0.48 13.48 0.83
CA ASN A 119 -0.59 14.78 0.21
C ASN A 119 -2.06 15.21 0.18
N ILE A 120 -2.32 16.30 -0.53
CA ILE A 120 -3.58 17.05 -0.56
C ILE A 120 -4.82 16.14 -0.49
N HIS A 121 -5.63 16.32 0.55
CA HIS A 121 -6.95 15.67 0.70
C HIS A 121 -6.93 14.13 0.82
N ASP A 122 -5.82 13.54 1.22
CA ASP A 122 -5.76 12.08 1.39
C ASP A 122 -6.28 11.62 2.75
N ASP A 123 -6.91 10.44 2.78
CA ASP A 123 -7.40 9.81 4.00
C ASP A 123 -6.64 8.51 4.29
N LEU A 124 -6.15 8.40 5.52
CA LEU A 124 -5.58 7.17 6.05
C LEU A 124 -6.28 6.70 7.31
N ILE A 125 -6.72 5.44 7.28
CA ILE A 125 -7.14 4.69 8.46
C ILE A 125 -6.16 3.54 8.68
N THR A 126 -5.60 3.44 9.88
CA THR A 126 -4.68 2.36 10.24
C THR A 126 -5.05 1.73 11.59
N GLN A 127 -5.12 0.41 11.63
CA GLN A 127 -5.21 -0.38 12.85
C GLN A 127 -3.93 -1.19 13.03
N PHE A 128 -3.38 -1.16 14.24
CA PHE A 128 -2.19 -1.88 14.65
C PHE A 128 -2.56 -2.98 15.65
N GLU A 129 -1.85 -4.10 15.64
CA GLU A 129 -2.06 -5.21 16.60
C GLU A 129 -0.93 -5.31 17.64
N HIS A 130 0.35 -5.27 17.24
CA HIS A 130 1.46 -5.38 18.21
C HIS A 130 2.80 -4.86 17.71
N ASP A 131 3.51 -4.11 18.55
CA ASP A 131 4.91 -3.70 18.34
C ASP A 131 5.18 -2.97 16.99
N ASP A 132 4.13 -2.42 16.40
CA ASP A 132 4.21 -1.82 15.09
C ASP A 132 4.68 -0.37 15.16
N ARG A 133 5.15 0.13 14.01
CA ARG A 133 5.58 1.53 13.91
C ARG A 133 5.04 2.22 12.67
N LEU A 134 4.40 3.37 12.88
CA LEU A 134 4.04 4.29 11.80
C LEU A 134 4.80 5.61 11.90
N ILE A 135 5.43 5.96 10.78
CA ILE A 135 5.94 7.30 10.50
C ILE A 135 5.06 7.86 9.39
N ILE A 136 4.48 9.03 9.61
CA ILE A 136 3.61 9.68 8.64
C ILE A 136 3.94 11.16 8.48
N ALA A 137 3.98 11.60 7.23
CA ALA A 137 3.98 13.00 6.86
C ALA A 137 2.58 13.36 6.34
N LEU A 138 1.97 14.39 6.92
CA LEU A 138 0.66 14.91 6.54
C LEU A 138 0.80 16.30 5.93
N ASN A 139 0.06 16.56 4.86
CA ASN A 139 -0.10 17.84 4.20
C ASN A 139 -1.54 18.39 4.37
N ILE A 140 -1.93 19.30 3.50
CA ILE A 140 -3.13 20.12 3.60
C ILE A 140 -4.42 19.29 3.40
N HIS A 141 -5.30 19.35 4.40
CA HIS A 141 -6.62 18.69 4.43
C HIS A 141 -6.61 17.16 4.49
N ASP A 142 -5.48 16.57 4.86
CA ASP A 142 -5.38 15.12 5.03
C ASP A 142 -6.06 14.68 6.34
N HIS A 143 -6.58 13.46 6.36
CA HIS A 143 -7.15 12.87 7.55
C HIS A 143 -6.41 11.60 7.94
N LEU A 144 -6.10 11.50 9.24
CA LEU A 144 -5.46 10.34 9.83
C LEU A 144 -6.30 9.81 10.99
N ILE A 145 -6.67 8.55 10.92
CA ILE A 145 -7.27 7.79 12.01
C ILE A 145 -6.36 6.60 12.30
N THR A 146 -5.88 6.49 13.54
CA THR A 146 -5.02 5.39 13.97
C THR A 146 -5.55 4.77 15.25
N GLN A 147 -5.66 3.44 15.28
CA GLN A 147 -5.96 2.66 16.47
C GLN A 147 -4.78 1.75 16.81
N PHE A 148 -4.29 1.87 18.04
CA PHE A 148 -3.12 1.13 18.53
C PHE A 148 -3.54 0.02 19.49
N GLU A 149 -2.79 -1.09 19.44
CA GLU A 149 -2.85 -2.19 20.39
C GLU A 149 -1.41 -2.53 20.81
N HIS A 150 -1.14 -2.62 22.11
CA HIS A 150 0.14 -3.10 22.67
C HIS A 150 1.46 -2.63 22.01
N ASP A 151 2.13 -1.67 22.65
CA ASP A 151 3.54 -1.28 22.39
C ASP A 151 3.86 -0.67 21.01
N ASP A 152 2.82 -0.31 20.24
CA ASP A 152 2.96 0.44 18.98
C ASP A 152 3.49 1.88 19.13
N ARG A 153 4.01 2.41 18.03
CA ARG A 153 4.55 3.78 17.97
C ARG A 153 4.08 4.57 16.76
N LEU A 154 3.63 5.80 17.01
CA LEU A 154 3.27 6.79 16.00
C LEU A 154 4.23 7.98 16.01
N ASN A 155 4.71 8.36 14.83
CA ASN A 155 5.41 9.62 14.60
C ASN A 155 4.74 10.38 13.45
N ILE A 156 4.17 11.56 13.75
CA ILE A 156 3.52 12.44 12.77
C ILE A 156 4.40 13.67 12.53
N ALA A 157 4.68 13.94 11.27
CA ALA A 157 5.22 15.20 10.78
C ALA A 157 4.13 15.96 10.01
N LEU A 158 3.88 17.22 10.38
CA LEU A 158 3.00 18.12 9.64
C LEU A 158 3.85 18.96 8.69
N ILE A 159 3.62 18.82 7.39
CA ILE A 159 4.30 19.58 6.35
C ILE A 159 3.34 20.68 5.88
N PHE A 160 3.64 21.93 6.21
CA PHE A 160 2.91 23.08 5.69
C PHE A 160 3.65 23.61 4.46
N MET A 161 3.13 23.37 3.25
CA MET A 161 3.55 24.18 2.11
C MET A 161 2.99 25.60 2.30
N ILE A 162 3.88 26.56 2.52
CA ILE A 162 3.54 27.99 2.38
C ILE A 162 3.36 28.23 0.88
N ILE A 163 2.11 28.36 0.44
CA ILE A 163 1.75 28.80 -0.92
C ILE A 163 1.83 30.33 -0.99
#